data_AF-A0A7J3J6K6-F1
#
_entry.id   AF-A0A7J3J6K6-F1
#
_cell.length_a   1.000
_cell.length_b   1.000
_cell.length_c   1.000
_cell.angle_alpha   90.00
_cell.angle_beta   90.00
_cell.angle_gamma   90.00
#
_symmetry.space_group_name_H-M   'P 1'
#
loop_
_entity.id
_entity.type
_entity.pdbx_description
1 polymer ?
#
loop_
_entity_poly.entity_id
_entity_poly.type
_entity_poly.pdbx_seq_one_letter_code
_entity_poly.pdbx_strand_id
1 'polypeptide(L)'
;MAKKPELFAREATGLVREIGFTIGVIMILSHVIGLGWQKRAFQFAGPAPMPISDMPLGLPAMFWAFLACGIVVLITGYAVGYVTAAMPRSGGGYVTISRVIHPFVGYVAAWLMYLAEAFSYGLIGVAVFEAIMIFYNIALAPTVIEFGAAELFIGGVVIVWVFAIIALLGTKLYGRLMEVLFYIPAVITIIFFAMWIAGAMNP
;
A
#
# COMPACT_ATOMS: atom_id res chain seq x y z
N MET A 1 42.38 -7.61 -2.16
CA MET A 1 42.24 -6.16 -1.91
C MET A 1 41.65 -5.52 -3.16
N ALA A 2 40.46 -4.92 -3.06
CA ALA A 2 39.82 -4.23 -4.19
C ALA A 2 40.49 -2.86 -4.43
N LYS A 3 40.74 -2.52 -5.71
CA LYS A 3 41.37 -1.27 -6.15
C LYS A 3 40.44 -0.09 -5.82
N LYS A 4 40.94 0.93 -5.10
CA LYS A 4 40.19 2.16 -4.81
C LYS A 4 39.85 2.89 -6.11
N PRO A 5 38.64 3.46 -6.27
CA PRO A 5 38.28 4.19 -7.47
C PRO A 5 39.07 5.50 -7.58
N GLU A 6 39.31 5.92 -8.82
CA GLU A 6 39.97 7.18 -9.15
C GLU A 6 39.16 8.38 -8.62
N LEU A 7 39.84 9.52 -8.42
CA LEU A 7 39.43 10.72 -7.67
C LEU A 7 38.04 11.32 -8.02
N PHE A 8 37.40 10.87 -9.11
CA PHE A 8 36.07 11.30 -9.55
C PHE A 8 35.10 10.17 -9.88
N ALA A 9 35.53 8.91 -9.74
CA ALA A 9 34.65 7.76 -9.84
C ALA A 9 33.98 7.55 -8.48
N ARG A 10 32.66 7.73 -8.43
CA ARG A 10 31.86 7.40 -7.25
C ARG A 10 32.16 5.95 -6.87
N GLU A 11 32.58 5.71 -5.63
CA GLU A 11 32.50 4.37 -5.04
C GLU A 11 31.05 3.92 -5.21
N ALA A 12 30.84 2.97 -6.12
CA ALA A 12 29.67 2.13 -6.03
C ALA A 12 29.87 1.35 -4.73
N THR A 13 29.50 1.97 -3.61
CA THR A 13 29.20 1.24 -2.37
C THR A 13 28.20 0.22 -2.83
N GLY A 14 28.67 -1.00 -3.09
CA GLY A 14 27.84 -2.08 -3.54
C GLY A 14 26.87 -2.29 -2.41
N LEU A 15 25.69 -1.67 -2.51
CA LEU A 15 24.56 -2.11 -1.73
C LEU A 15 24.47 -3.59 -2.06
N VAL A 16 24.82 -4.41 -1.08
CA VAL A 16 24.54 -5.84 -1.14
C VAL A 16 23.08 -5.92 -1.57
N ARG A 17 22.77 -6.75 -2.57
CA ARG A 17 21.39 -6.96 -2.99
C ARG A 17 20.63 -7.60 -1.82
N GLU A 18 20.10 -6.77 -0.91
CA GLU A 18 19.34 -7.21 0.25
C GLU A 18 17.92 -7.62 -0.13
N ILE A 19 17.41 -7.03 -1.22
CA ILE A 19 16.07 -7.27 -1.74
C ILE A 19 16.16 -8.26 -2.90
N GLY A 20 15.72 -9.48 -2.65
CA GLY A 20 15.49 -10.49 -3.68
C GLY A 20 14.16 -10.29 -4.42
N PHE A 21 13.88 -11.17 -5.38
CA PHE A 21 12.64 -11.14 -6.15
C PHE A 21 11.39 -11.22 -5.27
N THR A 22 11.32 -12.20 -4.37
CA THR A 22 10.16 -12.43 -3.50
C THR A 22 9.87 -11.23 -2.60
N ILE A 23 10.90 -10.69 -1.93
CA ILE A 23 10.75 -9.50 -1.08
C ILE A 23 10.32 -8.31 -1.94
N GLY A 24 10.86 -8.17 -3.15
CA GLY A 24 10.44 -7.17 -4.14
C GLY A 24 8.95 -7.25 -4.47
N VAL A 25 8.44 -8.44 -4.74
CA VAL A 25 7.01 -8.67 -5.02
C VAL A 25 6.16 -8.36 -3.80
N ILE A 26 6.56 -8.84 -2.62
CA ILE A 26 5.83 -8.58 -1.36
C ILE A 26 5.77 -7.08 -1.05
N MET A 27 6.85 -6.33 -1.31
CA MET A 27 6.84 -4.87 -1.11
C MET A 27 5.81 -4.18 -2.01
N ILE A 28 5.73 -4.57 -3.28
CA ILE A 28 4.73 -4.02 -4.21
C ILE A 28 3.32 -4.39 -3.75
N LEU A 29 3.08 -5.67 -3.43
CA LEU A 29 1.77 -6.13 -2.97
C LEU A 29 1.34 -5.42 -1.68
N SER A 30 2.24 -5.28 -0.71
CA SER A 30 1.95 -4.61 0.56
C SER A 30 1.76 -3.10 0.41
N HIS A 31 2.32 -2.49 -0.64
CA HIS A 31 2.10 -1.10 -0.97
C HIS A 31 0.72 -0.85 -1.60
N VAL A 32 0.22 -1.82 -2.39
CA VAL A 32 -1.07 -1.69 -3.11
C VAL A 32 -2.26 -2.22 -2.29
N ILE A 33 -2.06 -3.32 -1.57
CA ILE A 33 -3.11 -3.99 -0.80
C ILE A 33 -3.21 -3.34 0.58
N GLY A 34 -4.31 -2.64 0.83
CA GLY A 34 -4.58 -2.02 2.13
C GLY A 34 -6.03 -1.59 2.27
N LEU A 35 -6.26 -0.43 2.89
CA LEU A 35 -7.58 0.11 3.21
C LEU A 35 -8.56 0.13 2.02
N GLY A 36 -8.05 0.41 0.81
CA GLY A 36 -8.83 0.42 -0.42
C GLY A 36 -9.55 -0.92 -0.67
N TRP A 37 -8.80 -2.02 -0.56
CA TRP A 37 -9.37 -3.36 -0.73
C TRP A 37 -10.16 -3.82 0.49
N GLN A 38 -9.64 -3.60 1.70
CA GLN A 38 -10.21 -4.17 2.92
C GLN A 38 -11.49 -3.48 3.39
N LYS A 39 -11.61 -2.17 3.17
CA LYS A 39 -12.76 -1.37 3.63
C LYS A 39 -13.52 -0.75 2.47
N ARG A 40 -12.81 -0.06 1.56
CA ARG A 40 -13.46 0.72 0.51
C ARG A 40 -14.11 -0.15 -0.57
N ALA A 41 -13.62 -1.35 -0.84
CA ALA A 41 -14.29 -2.28 -1.77
C ALA A 41 -15.71 -2.67 -1.30
N PHE A 42 -15.98 -2.63 0.00
CA PHE A 42 -17.29 -2.95 0.58
C PHE A 42 -18.08 -1.72 1.02
N GLN A 43 -17.43 -0.55 1.09
CA GLN A 43 -18.05 0.71 1.50
C GLN A 43 -17.96 1.73 0.37
N PHE A 44 -19.07 1.89 -0.35
CA PHE A 44 -19.20 2.93 -1.35
C PHE A 44 -19.18 4.31 -0.68
N ALA A 45 -18.15 5.10 -0.96
CA ALA A 45 -17.97 6.44 -0.44
C ALA A 45 -18.32 7.47 -1.52
N GLY A 46 -19.62 7.70 -1.72
CA GLY A 46 -20.10 8.71 -2.65
C GLY A 46 -21.61 8.59 -2.93
N PRO A 47 -22.18 9.54 -3.70
CA PRO A 47 -23.51 9.37 -4.28
C PRO A 47 -23.44 8.30 -5.37
N ALA A 48 -24.27 7.26 -5.27
CA ALA A 48 -24.33 6.23 -6.30
C ALA A 48 -24.81 6.90 -7.60
N PRO A 49 -24.07 6.76 -8.73
CA PRO A 49 -24.43 7.47 -9.96
C PRO A 49 -25.78 7.01 -10.53
N MET A 50 -26.20 5.78 -10.21
CA MET A 50 -27.52 5.22 -10.51
C MET A 50 -27.83 4.07 -9.53
N PRO A 51 -29.10 3.68 -9.35
CA PRO A 51 -29.49 2.50 -8.60
C PRO A 51 -28.82 1.22 -9.15
N ILE A 52 -28.57 0.23 -8.28
CA ILE A 52 -27.91 -1.04 -8.66
C ILE A 52 -28.73 -1.80 -9.72
N SER A 53 -30.06 -1.68 -9.69
CA SER A 53 -30.98 -2.27 -10.68
C SER A 53 -30.71 -1.78 -12.11
N ASP A 54 -30.23 -0.55 -12.23
CA ASP A 54 -30.04 0.11 -13.51
C ASP A 54 -28.57 0.00 -13.98
N MET A 55 -27.71 -0.58 -13.13
CA MET A 55 -26.31 -0.81 -13.48
C MET A 55 -26.14 -1.99 -14.44
N PRO A 56 -25.15 -1.92 -15.34
CA PRO A 56 -24.86 -3.02 -16.26
C PRO A 56 -24.67 -4.34 -15.51
N LEU A 57 -25.36 -5.38 -15.99
CA LEU A 57 -25.34 -6.74 -15.43
C LEU A 57 -25.84 -6.85 -13.96
N GLY A 58 -26.51 -5.81 -13.42
CA GLY A 58 -26.93 -5.76 -12.03
C GLY A 58 -25.76 -5.78 -11.04
N LEU A 59 -24.54 -5.50 -11.51
CA LEU A 59 -23.34 -5.50 -10.68
C LEU A 59 -23.19 -4.17 -9.94
N PRO A 60 -22.67 -4.16 -8.69
CA PRO A 60 -22.52 -2.93 -7.91
C PRO A 60 -21.61 -1.90 -8.58
N ALA A 61 -21.86 -0.61 -8.31
CA ALA A 61 -21.05 0.53 -8.77
C ALA A 61 -19.55 0.35 -8.49
N MET A 62 -19.24 -0.20 -7.33
CA MET A 62 -17.87 -0.41 -6.89
C MET A 62 -17.12 -1.40 -7.79
N PHE A 63 -17.78 -2.47 -8.25
CA PHE A 63 -17.16 -3.43 -9.17
C PHE A 63 -16.70 -2.73 -10.46
N TRP A 64 -17.58 -1.92 -11.05
CA TRP A 64 -17.27 -1.18 -12.27
C TRP A 64 -16.18 -0.14 -12.07
N ALA A 65 -16.18 0.56 -10.92
CA ALA A 65 -15.11 1.50 -10.58
C ALA A 65 -13.75 0.81 -10.46
N PHE A 66 -13.67 -0.33 -9.76
CA PHE A 66 -12.44 -1.12 -9.63
C PHE A 66 -11.96 -1.65 -10.99
N LEU A 67 -12.87 -2.14 -11.84
CA LEU A 67 -12.52 -2.65 -13.16
C LEU A 67 -11.97 -1.53 -14.06
N ALA A 68 -12.67 -0.40 -14.14
CA ALA A 68 -12.26 0.72 -14.99
C ALA A 68 -10.92 1.33 -14.52
N CYS A 69 -10.79 1.63 -13.23
CA CYS A 69 -9.55 2.16 -12.67
C CYS A 69 -8.41 1.12 -12.74
N GLY A 70 -8.70 -0.15 -12.51
CA GLY A 70 -7.73 -1.25 -12.60
C GLY A 70 -7.07 -1.34 -13.97
N ILE A 71 -7.85 -1.20 -15.05
CA ILE A 71 -7.31 -1.19 -16.42
C ILE A 71 -6.32 -0.03 -16.62
N VAL A 72 -6.66 1.17 -16.15
CA VAL A 72 -5.77 2.35 -16.25
C VAL A 72 -4.48 2.12 -15.45
N VAL A 73 -4.59 1.54 -14.26
CA VAL A 73 -3.42 1.21 -13.41
C VAL A 73 -2.53 0.15 -14.06
N LEU A 74 -3.09 -0.84 -14.75
CA LEU A 74 -2.30 -1.85 -15.47
C LEU A 74 -1.47 -1.23 -16.61
N ILE A 75 -2.06 -0.31 -17.37
CA ILE A 75 -1.35 0.40 -18.47
C ILE A 75 -0.19 1.23 -17.91
N THR A 76 -0.46 2.00 -16.85
CA THR A 76 0.58 2.83 -16.22
C THR A 76 1.67 1.99 -15.56
N GLY A 77 1.30 0.90 -14.86
CA GLY A 77 2.23 -0.05 -14.28
C GLY A 77 3.13 -0.72 -15.32
N TYR A 78 2.58 -1.09 -16.49
CA TYR A 78 3.37 -1.63 -17.59
C TYR A 78 4.38 -0.59 -18.12
N ALA A 79 3.94 0.65 -18.36
CA ALA A 79 4.82 1.72 -18.83
C ALA A 79 5.98 1.99 -17.86
N VAL A 80 5.68 2.10 -16.56
CA VAL A 80 6.71 2.30 -15.52
C VAL A 80 7.63 1.09 -15.41
N GLY A 81 7.08 -0.14 -15.48
CA GLY A 81 7.85 -1.37 -15.47
C GLY A 81 8.85 -1.47 -16.63
N TYR A 82 8.40 -1.12 -17.85
CA TYR A 82 9.24 -1.11 -19.04
C TYR A 82 10.40 -0.11 -18.93
N VAL A 83 10.11 1.12 -18.51
CA VAL A 83 11.15 2.16 -18.35
C VAL A 83 12.13 1.80 -17.23
N THR A 84 11.64 1.21 -16.14
CA THR A 84 12.48 0.77 -15.01
C THR A 84 13.37 -0.42 -15.39
N ALA A 85 12.87 -1.34 -16.23
CA ALA A 85 13.67 -2.44 -16.77
C ALA A 85 14.77 -1.94 -17.73
N ALA A 86 14.47 -0.92 -18.55
CA ALA A 86 15.45 -0.31 -19.45
C ALA A 86 16.52 0.52 -18.70
N MET A 87 16.18 1.10 -17.55
CA MET A 87 17.07 1.93 -16.74
C MET A 87 17.04 1.52 -15.25
N PRO A 88 17.69 0.40 -14.86
CA PRO A 88 17.65 -0.12 -13.50
C PRO A 88 18.54 0.68 -12.56
N ARG A 89 18.18 1.94 -12.31
CA ARG A 89 18.87 2.84 -11.36
C ARG A 89 18.00 3.06 -10.14
N SER A 90 18.62 3.08 -8.96
CA SER A 90 17.94 3.47 -7.73
C SER A 90 17.54 4.95 -7.79
N GLY A 91 16.31 5.26 -7.39
CA GLY A 91 15.75 6.62 -7.40
C GLY A 91 14.31 6.76 -7.91
N GLY A 92 13.63 5.65 -8.22
CA GLY A 92 12.19 5.62 -8.47
C GLY A 92 11.72 6.47 -9.65
N GLY A 93 10.46 6.93 -9.59
CA GLY A 93 9.80 7.69 -10.65
C GLY A 93 10.51 9.00 -11.01
N TYR A 94 11.16 9.67 -10.05
CA TYR A 94 11.93 10.89 -10.33
C TYR A 94 13.03 10.65 -11.35
N VAL A 95 13.85 9.61 -11.13
CA VAL A 95 15.01 9.32 -11.97
C VAL A 95 14.62 8.85 -13.37
N THR A 96 13.51 8.11 -13.50
CA THR A 96 13.03 7.66 -14.80
C THR A 96 12.39 8.80 -15.58
N ILE A 97 11.50 9.59 -14.96
CA ILE A 97 10.78 10.70 -15.61
C ILE A 97 11.73 11.83 -16.01
N SER A 98 12.66 12.21 -15.13
CA SER A 98 13.61 13.30 -15.39
C SER A 98 14.53 13.05 -16.58
N ARG A 99 14.80 11.78 -16.91
CA ARG A 99 15.66 11.38 -18.03
C ARG A 99 14.94 11.14 -19.34
N VAL A 100 13.67 10.76 -19.28
CA VAL A 100 12.87 10.47 -20.48
C VAL A 100 12.13 11.71 -20.96
N ILE A 101 11.57 12.49 -20.03
CA ILE A 101 10.69 13.62 -20.37
C ILE A 101 11.44 14.93 -20.21
N HIS A 102 11.67 15.35 -18.96
CA HIS A 102 12.37 16.59 -18.65
C HIS A 102 12.67 16.67 -17.14
N PRO A 103 13.80 17.24 -16.69
CA PRO A 103 14.14 17.37 -15.27
C PRO A 103 13.05 18.07 -14.43
N PHE A 104 12.43 19.12 -14.97
CA PHE A 104 11.33 19.84 -14.29
C PHE A 104 10.09 18.95 -14.08
N VAL A 105 9.71 18.15 -15.08
CA VAL A 105 8.56 17.24 -14.97
C VAL A 105 8.85 16.15 -13.93
N GLY A 106 10.08 15.64 -13.91
CA GLY A 106 10.53 14.72 -12.87
C GLY A 106 10.39 15.33 -11.48
N TYR A 107 10.84 16.57 -11.28
CA TYR A 107 10.72 17.29 -10.01
C TYR A 107 9.26 17.44 -9.56
N VAL A 108 8.36 17.89 -10.45
CA VAL A 108 6.93 18.03 -10.13
C VAL A 108 6.31 16.68 -9.78
N ALA A 109 6.57 15.63 -10.58
CA ALA A 109 6.06 14.29 -10.32
C ALA A 109 6.55 13.73 -8.97
N ALA A 110 7.81 13.97 -8.62
CA ALA A 110 8.37 13.55 -7.34
C ALA A 110 7.72 14.28 -6.15
N TRP A 111 7.44 15.57 -6.28
CA TRP A 111 6.72 16.33 -5.26
C TRP A 111 5.28 15.86 -5.07
N LEU A 112 4.57 15.62 -6.17
CA LEU A 112 3.21 15.08 -6.11
C LEU A 112 3.18 13.69 -5.47
N MET A 113 4.15 12.83 -5.82
CA MET A 113 4.28 11.52 -5.21
C MET A 113 4.59 11.62 -3.71
N TYR A 114 5.52 12.50 -3.31
CA TYR A 114 5.84 12.71 -1.90
C TYR A 114 4.62 13.15 -1.09
N LEU A 115 3.83 14.10 -1.61
CA LEU A 115 2.60 14.56 -0.96
C LEU A 115 1.54 13.45 -0.90
N ALA A 116 1.37 12.69 -1.98
CA ALA A 116 0.44 11.57 -2.03
C ALA A 116 0.78 10.51 -0.96
N GLU A 117 2.06 10.16 -0.81
CA GLU A 117 2.53 9.24 0.22
C GLU A 117 2.36 9.80 1.63
N ALA A 118 2.74 11.07 1.86
CA ALA A 118 2.63 11.71 3.16
C ALA A 118 1.18 11.75 3.67
N PHE A 119 0.22 12.11 2.80
CA PHE A 119 -1.20 12.07 3.15
C PHE A 119 -1.72 10.64 3.33
N SER A 120 -1.23 9.69 2.53
CA SER A 120 -1.62 8.28 2.65
C SER A 120 -1.21 7.69 4.00
N TYR A 121 0.00 7.97 4.50
CA TYR A 121 0.42 7.49 5.83
C TYR A 121 -0.49 7.99 6.96
N GLY A 122 -0.88 9.26 6.94
CA GLY A 122 -1.80 9.80 7.95
C GLY A 122 -3.16 9.12 7.93
N LEU A 123 -3.73 8.95 6.73
CA LEU A 123 -5.02 8.28 6.54
C LEU A 123 -4.98 6.79 6.94
N ILE A 124 -3.91 6.08 6.55
CA ILE A 124 -3.73 4.67 6.89
C ILE A 124 -3.52 4.50 8.40
N GLY A 125 -2.77 5.39 9.06
CA GLY A 125 -2.56 5.35 10.51
C GLY A 125 -3.88 5.39 11.28
N VAL A 126 -4.77 6.33 10.93
CA VAL A 126 -6.10 6.43 11.53
C VAL A 126 -6.94 5.18 11.25
N ALA A 127 -6.90 4.68 10.02
CA ALA A 127 -7.68 3.50 9.65
C ALA A 127 -7.21 2.20 10.34
N VAL A 128 -5.91 2.06 10.60
CA VAL A 128 -5.37 0.94 11.39
C VAL A 128 -5.88 1.02 12.83
N PHE A 129 -5.92 2.23 13.42
CA PHE A 129 -6.44 2.40 14.77
C PHE A 129 -7.96 2.13 14.85
N GLU A 130 -8.72 2.52 13.83
CA GLU A 130 -10.13 2.14 13.67
C GLU A 130 -10.31 0.61 13.55
N ALA A 131 -9.44 -0.08 12.81
CA ALA A 131 -9.49 -1.53 12.72
C ALA A 131 -9.26 -2.20 14.09
N ILE A 132 -8.32 -1.70 14.90
CA ILE A 132 -8.09 -2.17 16.27
C ILE A 132 -9.37 -2.04 17.11
N MET A 133 -10.06 -0.90 17.00
CA MET A 133 -11.33 -0.67 17.69
C MET A 133 -12.41 -1.67 17.27
N ILE A 134 -12.54 -1.97 15.98
CA ILE A 134 -13.50 -2.98 15.48
C ILE A 134 -13.23 -4.34 16.14
N PHE A 135 -11.97 -4.80 16.13
CA PHE A 135 -11.62 -6.09 16.75
C PHE A 135 -11.81 -6.08 18.27
N TYR A 136 -11.54 -4.96 18.93
CA TYR A 136 -11.74 -4.79 20.37
C TYR A 136 -13.23 -4.90 20.73
N ASN A 137 -14.12 -4.30 19.94
CA ASN A 137 -15.57 -4.38 20.12
C ASN A 137 -16.13 -5.80 19.91
N ILE A 138 -15.55 -6.58 19.00
CA ILE A 138 -15.91 -8.01 18.85
C ILE A 138 -15.56 -8.80 20.13
N ALA A 139 -14.42 -8.51 20.74
CA ALA A 139 -13.96 -9.20 21.95
C ALA A 139 -14.74 -8.80 23.23
N LEU A 140 -15.27 -7.57 23.28
CA LEU A 140 -15.99 -7.01 24.44
C LEU A 140 -17.51 -7.12 24.36
N ALA A 141 -18.03 -7.80 23.33
CA ALA A 141 -19.46 -7.98 23.16
C ALA A 141 -20.11 -8.54 24.45
N PRO A 142 -21.20 -7.91 24.95
CA PRO A 142 -22.06 -6.93 24.26
C PRO A 142 -21.70 -5.45 24.49
N THR A 143 -20.61 -5.13 25.19
CA THR A 143 -20.23 -3.74 25.45
C THR A 143 -19.53 -3.13 24.24
N VAL A 144 -20.03 -1.98 23.77
CA VAL A 144 -19.45 -1.26 22.63
C VAL A 144 -18.73 0.00 23.13
N ILE A 145 -17.49 0.17 22.69
CA ILE A 145 -16.68 1.35 22.92
C ILE A 145 -16.49 2.06 21.58
N GLU A 146 -16.90 3.32 21.54
CA GLU A 146 -16.67 4.21 20.40
C GLU A 146 -15.62 5.26 20.75
N PHE A 147 -14.67 5.46 19.83
CA PHE A 147 -13.62 6.46 19.91
C PHE A 147 -14.06 7.67 19.09
N GLY A 148 -13.94 8.85 19.68
CA GLY A 148 -14.17 10.10 18.99
C GLY A 148 -13.06 10.44 18.00
N ALA A 149 -13.24 11.54 17.29
CA ALA A 149 -12.28 12.00 16.28
C ALA A 149 -10.89 12.31 16.88
N ALA A 150 -10.83 12.77 18.13
CA ALA A 150 -9.58 13.10 18.81
C ALA A 150 -8.78 11.83 19.14
N GLU A 151 -9.45 10.79 19.63
CA GLU A 151 -8.86 9.50 19.95
C GLU A 151 -8.35 8.79 18.70
N LEU A 152 -9.15 8.80 17.61
CA LEU A 152 -8.74 8.26 16.32
C LEU A 152 -7.52 9.00 15.74
N PHE A 153 -7.47 10.33 15.88
CA PHE A 153 -6.34 11.15 15.46
C PHE A 153 -5.07 10.81 16.26
N ILE A 154 -5.16 10.82 17.60
CA ILE A 154 -4.02 10.52 18.47
C ILE A 154 -3.53 9.09 18.23
N GLY A 155 -4.46 8.12 18.15
CA GLY A 155 -4.15 6.73 17.86
C GLY A 155 -3.43 6.57 16.51
N GLY A 156 -3.92 7.23 15.46
CA GLY A 156 -3.28 7.22 14.16
C GLY A 156 -1.86 7.82 14.17
N VAL A 157 -1.67 8.94 14.87
CA VAL A 157 -0.35 9.55 15.07
C VAL A 157 0.61 8.59 15.78
N VAL A 158 0.16 7.93 16.85
CA VAL A 158 0.98 6.95 17.59
C VAL A 158 1.39 5.79 16.67
N ILE A 159 0.47 5.23 15.89
CA ILE A 159 0.76 4.15 14.95
C ILE A 159 1.84 4.58 13.93
N VAL A 160 1.69 5.76 13.32
CA VAL A 160 2.68 6.27 12.35
C VAL A 160 4.06 6.44 12.99
N TRP A 161 4.13 6.99 14.21
CA TRP A 161 5.41 7.16 14.91
C TRP A 161 6.09 5.84 15.25
N VAL A 162 5.34 4.82 15.67
CA VAL A 162 5.89 3.49 15.94
C VAL A 162 6.54 2.91 14.69
N PHE A 163 5.84 2.93 13.55
CA PHE A 163 6.40 2.43 12.28
C PHE A 163 7.54 3.31 11.74
N ALA A 164 7.48 4.62 11.94
CA ALA A 164 8.58 5.52 11.58
C ALA A 164 9.86 5.20 12.35
N ILE A 165 9.76 4.99 13.67
CA ILE A 165 10.90 4.59 14.51
C ILE A 165 11.46 3.23 14.06
N ILE A 166 10.60 2.26 13.76
CA ILE A 166 11.02 0.94 13.24
C ILE A 166 11.76 1.10 11.90
N ALA A 167 11.26 1.97 11.00
CA ALA A 167 11.91 2.22 9.72
C ALA A 167 13.31 2.83 9.85
N LEU A 168 13.57 3.60 10.92
CA LEU A 168 14.91 4.15 11.22
C LEU A 168 15.93 3.09 11.65
N LEU A 169 15.47 1.89 12.09
CA LEU A 169 16.36 0.79 12.50
C LEU A 169 16.98 0.02 11.32
N GLY A 170 16.60 0.34 10.08
CA GLY A 170 17.25 -0.14 8.85
C GLY A 170 16.37 -1.01 7.95
N THR A 171 16.76 -1.04 6.67
CA THR A 171 16.00 -1.66 5.57
C THR A 171 15.87 -3.17 5.68
N LYS A 172 16.87 -3.85 6.24
CA LYS A 172 16.88 -5.31 6.39
C LYS A 172 15.84 -5.81 7.40
N LEU A 173 15.71 -5.11 8.53
CA LEU A 173 14.69 -5.42 9.53
C LEU A 173 13.29 -5.13 8.96
N TYR A 174 13.15 -3.96 8.34
CA TYR A 174 11.89 -3.54 7.72
C TYR A 174 11.39 -4.54 6.66
N GLY A 175 12.25 -4.99 5.74
CA GLY A 175 11.87 -5.96 4.71
C GLY A 175 11.41 -7.31 5.29
N ARG A 176 12.06 -7.79 6.36
CA ARG A 176 11.65 -9.03 7.04
C ARG A 176 10.34 -8.86 7.80
N LEU A 177 10.13 -7.71 8.44
CA LEU A 177 8.86 -7.39 9.11
C LEU A 177 7.71 -7.35 8.09
N MET A 178 7.93 -6.74 6.92
CA MET A 178 6.93 -6.73 5.84
C MET A 178 6.57 -8.15 5.38
N GLU A 179 7.56 -9.03 5.22
CA GLU A 179 7.31 -10.43 4.82
C GLU A 179 6.40 -11.15 5.83
N VAL A 180 6.68 -11.03 7.12
CA VAL A 180 5.85 -11.62 8.18
C VAL A 180 4.45 -11.00 8.20
N LEU A 181 4.38 -9.66 8.15
CA LEU A 181 3.12 -8.92 8.18
C LEU A 181 2.25 -9.15 6.94
N PHE A 182 2.83 -9.57 5.81
CA PHE A 182 2.09 -9.91 4.61
C PHE A 182 1.37 -11.27 4.74
N TYR A 183 2.04 -12.27 5.30
CA TYR A 183 1.47 -13.62 5.40
C TYR A 183 0.29 -13.71 6.37
N ILE A 184 0.28 -12.90 7.44
CA ILE A 184 -0.82 -12.88 8.42
C ILE A 184 -2.18 -12.57 7.76
N PRO A 185 -2.40 -11.40 7.12
CA PRO A 185 -3.66 -11.08 6.45
C PRO A 185 -3.91 -11.99 5.25
N ALA A 186 -2.89 -12.48 4.55
CA ALA A 186 -3.07 -13.41 3.44
C ALA A 186 -3.70 -14.72 3.91
N VAL A 187 -3.18 -15.30 4.99
CA VAL A 187 -3.70 -16.53 5.60
C VAL A 187 -5.11 -16.30 6.15
N ILE A 188 -5.36 -15.19 6.86
CA ILE A 188 -6.69 -14.84 7.36
C ILE A 188 -7.69 -14.73 6.22
N THR A 189 -7.32 -14.08 5.11
CA THR A 189 -8.17 -13.96 3.92
C THR A 189 -8.53 -15.32 3.33
N ILE A 190 -7.55 -16.22 3.21
CA ILE A 190 -7.78 -17.60 2.71
C ILE A 190 -8.74 -18.35 3.64
N ILE A 191 -8.52 -18.30 4.96
CA ILE A 191 -9.38 -18.95 5.95
C ILE A 191 -10.80 -18.39 5.86
N PHE A 192 -10.96 -17.07 5.75
CA PHE A 192 -12.26 -16.43 5.64
C PHE A 192 -13.04 -16.92 4.42
N PHE A 193 -12.42 -16.95 3.24
CA PHE A 193 -13.06 -17.49 2.04
C PHE A 193 -13.36 -18.99 2.16
N ALA A 194 -12.48 -19.77 2.79
CA ALA A 194 -12.71 -21.20 3.03
C ALA A 194 -13.91 -21.44 3.97
N MET A 195 -14.03 -20.67 5.05
CA MET A 195 -15.18 -20.71 5.97
C MET A 195 -16.48 -20.33 5.29
N TRP A 196 -16.43 -19.35 4.37
CA TRP A 196 -17.59 -18.91 3.61
C TRP A 196 -18.06 -19.98 2.60
N ILE A 197 -17.13 -20.61 1.87
CA ILE A 197 -17.44 -21.73 0.97
C ILE A 197 -17.96 -22.95 1.74
N ALA A 198 -17.43 -23.21 2.95
CA ALA A 198 -17.88 -24.30 3.80
C ALA A 198 -19.23 -24.06 4.49
N GLY A 199 -19.85 -22.88 4.32
CA GLY A 199 -21.13 -22.53 4.94
C GLY A 199 -21.06 -22.35 6.46
N ALA A 200 -19.85 -22.29 7.04
CA ALA A 200 -19.64 -22.09 8.48
C ALA A 200 -20.02 -20.67 8.94
N MET A 201 -20.17 -19.75 7.99
CA MET A 201 -20.66 -18.39 8.18
C MET A 201 -21.94 -18.17 7.37
N ASN A 202 -22.99 -18.93 7.69
CA ASN A 202 -24.35 -18.50 7.35
C ASN A 202 -24.81 -17.55 8.47
N PRO A 203 -25.29 -16.33 8.15
CA PRO A 203 -26.02 -15.52 9.12
C PRO A 203 -27.28 -16.25 9.62
#